data_AF-A0A843FND2-F1
#
_entry.id   AF-A0A843FND2-F1
#
_cell.length_a   1.000
_cell.length_b   1.000
_cell.length_c   1.000
_cell.angle_alpha   90.00
_cell.angle_beta   90.00
_cell.angle_gamma   90.00
#
_symmetry.space_group_name_H-M   'P 1'
#
loop_
_entity.id
_entity.type
_entity.pdbx_description
1 polymer ?
#
loop_
_entity_poly.entity_id
_entity_poly.type
_entity_poly.pdbx_seq_one_letter_code
_entity_poly.pdbx_strand_id
1 'polypeptide(L)' 'MDSPYEITVGSKYLIRSAEDEDTIGVFAGYSMIGSESALVIRMDGGRIRFFMVSQITYMDLLESSGDEDRSKKKPEPFYG' A
#
# COMPACT_ATOMS: atom_id res chain seq x y z
N MET A 1 8.44 -10.89 -13.49
CA MET A 1 7.78 -11.81 -12.53
C MET A 1 6.92 -10.92 -11.66
N ASP A 2 5.62 -10.86 -11.92
CA ASP A 2 4.68 -10.18 -11.03
C ASP A 2 4.66 -10.94 -9.71
N SER A 3 5.18 -10.32 -8.66
CA SER A 3 5.15 -10.93 -7.33
C SER A 3 3.74 -10.73 -6.77
N PRO A 4 3.02 -11.79 -6.37
CA PRO A 4 1.62 -11.67 -5.94
C PRO A 4 1.43 -10.84 -4.64
N TYR A 5 2.53 -10.40 -4.03
CA TYR A 5 2.60 -9.70 -2.75
C TYR A 5 3.06 -8.24 -2.88
N GLU A 6 2.91 -7.61 -4.04
CA GLU A 6 3.19 -6.18 -4.20
C GLU A 6 2.16 -5.30 -3.47
N ILE A 7 2.66 -4.20 -2.89
CA ILE A 7 1.80 -3.17 -2.31
C ILE A 7 0.99 -2.48 -3.42
N THR A 8 -0.32 -2.42 -3.23
CA THR A 8 -1.24 -2.03 -4.30
C THR A 8 -1.99 -0.75 -3.91
N VAL A 9 -2.04 0.23 -4.81
CA VAL A 9 -2.78 1.47 -4.57
C VAL A 9 -4.26 1.15 -4.34
N GLY A 10 -4.86 1.79 -3.35
CA GLY A 10 -6.23 1.56 -2.91
C GLY A 10 -6.37 0.48 -1.84
N SER A 11 -5.36 -0.37 -1.61
CA SER A 11 -5.41 -1.36 -0.53
C SER A 11 -5.24 -0.69 0.84
N LYS A 12 -5.89 -1.26 1.86
CA LYS A 12 -5.84 -0.79 3.24
C LYS A 12 -4.78 -1.56 4.02
N TYR A 13 -3.94 -0.83 4.74
CA TYR A 13 -2.83 -1.40 5.51
C TYR A 13 -2.84 -0.92 6.96
N LEU A 14 -2.39 -1.78 7.86
CA LEU A 14 -1.88 -1.42 9.19
C LEU A 14 -0.37 -1.19 9.05
N ILE A 15 0.12 -0.07 9.57
CA ILE A 15 1.52 0.34 9.43
C ILE A 15 2.06 0.61 10.83
N ARG A 16 3.14 -0.09 11.19
CA ARG A 16 3.91 0.16 12.40
C ARG A 16 5.20 0.88 12.03
N SER A 17 5.40 2.08 12.55
CA SER A 17 6.72 2.73 12.56
C SER A 17 7.45 2.43 13.88
N ALA A 18 8.76 2.66 13.91
CA ALA A 18 9.55 2.42 15.12
C ALA A 18 9.13 3.30 16.32
N GLU A 19 8.60 4.50 16.07
CA GLU A 19 8.37 5.54 17.09
C GLU A 19 6.90 5.92 17.29
N ASP A 20 5.98 5.51 16.39
CA ASP A 20 4.56 5.87 16.48
C ASP A 20 3.65 4.68 16.85
N GLU A 21 2.42 5.03 17.24
CA GLU A 21 1.30 4.09 17.28
C GLU A 21 0.95 3.55 15.90
N ASP A 22 0.40 2.33 15.89
CA ASP A 22 -0.08 1.67 14.68
C ASP A 22 -1.05 2.57 13.93
N THR A 23 -0.78 2.74 12.64
CA THR A 23 -1.58 3.60 11.78
C THR A 23 -2.30 2.76 10.74
N ILE A 24 -3.62 2.96 10.61
CA ILE A 24 -4.42 2.32 9.57
C ILE A 24 -4.78 3.33 8.49
N GLY A 25 -4.58 2.97 7.22
CA GLY A 25 -5.01 3.81 6.11
C GLY A 25 -4.90 3.14 4.74
N VAL A 26 -5.33 3.88 3.71
CA VAL A 26 -5.33 3.41 2.33
C VAL A 26 -4.05 3.88 1.64
N PHE A 27 -3.33 2.94 1.01
CA PHE A 27 -2.14 3.27 0.24
C PHE A 27 -2.51 4.05 -1.02
N ALA A 28 -1.96 5.26 -1.16
CA ALA A 28 -2.23 6.16 -2.27
C ALA A 28 -1.08 6.22 -3.28
N GLY A 29 0.06 5.60 -2.99
CA GLY A 29 1.25 5.60 -3.84
C GLY A 29 2.50 6.03 -3.09
N TYR A 30 3.58 6.25 -3.85
CA TYR A 30 4.87 6.68 -3.32
C TYR A 30 5.11 8.17 -3.55
N SER A 31 5.93 8.78 -2.69
CA SER A 31 6.47 10.12 -2.87
C SER A 31 7.94 10.16 -2.46
N MET A 32 8.63 11.26 -2.79
CA MET A 32 9.98 11.54 -2.34
C MET A 32 9.96 12.74 -1.40
N ILE A 33 10.59 12.61 -0.22
CA ILE A 33 10.83 13.71 0.72
C ILE A 33 12.34 13.86 0.87
N GLY A 34 12.88 14.93 0.28
CA GLY A 34 14.32 15.07 0.11
C GLY A 34 14.89 13.95 -0.77
N SER A 35 15.84 13.19 -0.24
CA SER A 35 16.46 12.04 -0.93
C SER A 35 15.83 10.69 -0.56
N GLU A 36 14.78 10.68 0.25
CA GLU A 36 14.21 9.45 0.79
C GLU A 36 12.80 9.18 0.26
N SER A 37 12.49 7.91 0.02
CA SER A 37 11.16 7.47 -0.42
C SER A 37 10.19 7.38 0.75
N ALA A 38 8.96 7.79 0.52
CA ALA A 38 7.87 7.74 1.48
C ALA A 38 6.64 7.05 0.90
N LEU A 39 5.92 6.29 1.73
CA LEU A 39 4.56 5.84 1.44
C LEU A 39 3.58 6.98 1.70
N VAL A 40 2.66 7.18 0.78
CA VAL A 40 1.54 8.12 0.94
C VAL A 40 0.32 7.34 1.39
N ILE A 41 -0.16 7.64 2.60
CA ILE A 41 -1.28 6.95 3.22
C ILE A 41 -2.41 7.94 3.45
N ARG A 42 -3.59 7.62 2.91
CA ARG A 42 -4.82 8.36 3.17
C ARG A 42 -5.46 7.79 4.43
N MET A 43 -5.58 8.66 5.43
CA MET A 43 -6.19 8.37 6.72
C MET A 43 -7.70 8.59 6.68
N ASP A 44 -8.40 7.98 7.64
CA ASP A 44 -9.78 8.31 7.92
C ASP A 44 -9.91 9.81 8.27
N GLY A 45 -10.94 10.47 7.73
CA GLY A 45 -11.10 11.92 7.83
C GLY A 45 -10.33 12.75 6.80
N GLY A 46 -9.75 12.10 5.77
CA GLY A 46 -9.18 12.78 4.59
C GLY A 46 -7.78 13.37 4.80
N ARG A 47 -7.18 13.16 5.98
CA ARG A 47 -5.78 13.52 6.21
C ARG A 47 -4.86 12.60 5.38
N ILE A 48 -3.74 13.15 4.90
CA ILE A 48 -2.71 12.39 4.22
C ILE A 48 -1.48 12.37 5.13
N ARG A 49 -0.92 11.17 5.33
CA ARG A 49 0.31 10.98 6.09
C ARG A 49 1.38 10.38 5.18
N PHE A 50 2.59 10.85 5.34
CA PHE A 50 3.77 10.35 4.65
C PHE A 50 4.58 9.53 5.65
N PHE A 51 4.86 8.28 5.32
CA PHE A 51 5.72 7.41 6.11
C PHE A 51 7.01 7.18 5.38
N MET A 52 8.13 7.60 5.97
CA MET A 52 9.45 7.33 5.42
C MET A 52 9.66 5.82 5.40
N VAL A 53 10.01 5.26 4.24
CA VAL A 53 10.08 3.79 4.08
C VAL A 53 11.11 3.18 5.04
N SER A 54 12.19 3.90 5.38
CA SER A 54 13.20 3.42 6.33
C SER A 54 12.71 3.30 7.77
N GLN A 55 11.61 3.97 8.13
CA GLN A 55 11.08 4.01 9.49
C GLN A 55 9.98 2.96 9.73
N ILE A 56 9.55 2.26 8.68
CA ILE A 56 8.49 1.26 8.75
C ILE A 56 9.09 -0.04 9.26
N THR A 57 8.56 -0.54 10.38
CA THR A 57 8.96 -1.83 10.96
C THR A 57 8.27 -2.98 10.25
N TYR A 58 6.95 -2.88 10.06
CA TYR A 58 6.16 -3.84 9.29
C TYR A 58 4.86 -3.21 8.78
N MET A 59 4.23 -3.91 7.84
CA MET A 59 2.90 -3.58 7.32
C MET A 59 2.06 -4.83 7.19
N ASP A 60 0.82 -4.78 7.67
CA ASP A 60 -0.17 -5.83 7.42
C ASP A 60 -1.18 -5.35 6.39
N LEU A 61 -1.45 -6.20 5.38
CA LEU A 61 -2.54 -5.98 4.43
C LEU A 61 -3.86 -6.34 5.12
N LEU A 62 -4.74 -5.35 5.29
CA LEU A 62 -6.05 -5.54 5.91
C LEU A 62 -7.15 -5.77 4.86
N GLU A 63 -7.09 -5.03 3.75
CA GLU A 63 -8.06 -5.11 2.66
C GLU A 63 -7.34 -4.88 1.32
N SER A 64 -7.50 -5.80 0.38
CA SER A 64 -6.92 -5.68 -0.95
C SER A 64 -7.88 -4.96 -1.89
N SER A 65 -7.43 -3.91 -2.58
CA SER A 65 -8.24 -3.22 -3.60
C SER A 65 -8.60 -4.12 -4.80
N GLY A 66 -7.97 -5.29 -4.91
CA GLY A 66 -8.23 -6.29 -5.96
C GLY A 66 -9.08 -7.49 -5.53
N ASP A 67 -9.59 -7.56 -4.30
CA ASP A 67 -10.32 -8.75 -3.83
C ASP A 67 -11.76 -8.90 -4.37
N GLU A 68 -12.30 -7.90 -5.07
CA GLU A 68 -13.53 -8.10 -5.86
C GLU A 68 -13.28 -8.81 -7.21
N ASP A 69 -12.03 -8.92 -7.71
CA ASP A 69 -11.76 -9.45 -9.06
C ASP A 69 -10.76 -10.62 -9.14
N ARG A 70 -9.98 -10.92 -8.09
CA ARG A 70 -9.00 -12.03 -8.15
C ARG A 70 -9.59 -13.45 -8.07
N SER A 71 -10.87 -13.61 -7.73
CA SER A 71 -11.54 -14.91 -7.76
C SER A 71 -12.03 -15.35 -9.14
N LYS A 72 -11.98 -14.49 -10.17
CA LYS A 72 -12.44 -14.86 -11.53
C LYS A 72 -11.69 -14.13 -12.64
N LYS A 73 -10.47 -14.59 -12.97
CA LYS A 73 -10.03 -14.75 -14.38
C LYS A 73 -8.60 -15.29 -14.41
N LYS A 74 -8.46 -16.48 -15.00
CA LYS A 74 -7.17 -16.86 -15.60
C LYS A 74 -6.92 -15.86 -16.74
N PRO A 75 -5.75 -15.22 -16.82
CA PRO A 75 -5.45 -14.34 -17.94
C PRO A 75 -5.30 -15.19 -19.21
N GLU A 76 -6.20 -14.99 -20.17
CA GLU A 76 -5.99 -15.46 -21.54
C GLU A 76 -5.02 -14.50 -22.24
N PRO A 77 -4.01 -15.00 -22.97
CA PRO A 77 -3.06 -14.14 -23.67
C PRO A 77 -3.73 -13.46 -24.87
N PHE A 78 -3.57 -12.14 -24.96
CA PHE A 78 -3.92 -11.35 -26.13
C PHE A 78 -2.78 -11.44 -27.15
N TYR A 79 -3.05 -11.94 -28.36
CA TYR A 79 -2.15 -11.86 -29.50
C TYR A 79 -2.63 -10.74 -30.43
N GLY A 80 -1.85 -9.66 -30.50
CA GLY A 80 -1.99 -8.56 -31.44
C GLY A 80 -0.61 -8.01 -31.78
#